data_AF-A0A2E6N4H1-F1
#
_entry.id   AF-A0A2E6N4H1-F1
#
_cell.length_a   1.000
_cell.length_b   1.000
_cell.length_c   1.000
_cell.angle_alpha   90.00
_cell.angle_beta   90.00
_cell.angle_gamma   90.00
#
_symmetry.space_group_name_H-M   'P 1'
#
loop_
_entity.id
_entity.type
_entity.pdbx_description
1 polymer ?
#
loop_
_entity_poly.entity_id
_entity_poly.type
_entity_poly.pdbx_seq_one_letter_code
_entity_poly.pdbx_strand_id
1 'polypeptide(L)'
;MSKITISDSAYNRICEIKASDQGMHKNLLQISIISGGCSGLSYDLKLVNQQDLTMKDSDHLYEFPDFNLFIDMRSYLMLAGSELDFSDGLEGKGFHFYNPNASRTCSCGDSFSL
;
A
#
# COMPACT_ATOMS: atom_id res chain seq x y z
N MET A 1 -2.55 -15.68 11.17
CA MET A 1 -3.17 -14.42 10.71
C MET A 1 -2.36 -13.93 9.53
N SER A 2 -2.96 -13.84 8.35
CA SER A 2 -2.26 -13.43 7.12
C SER A 2 -2.07 -11.91 7.14
N LYS A 3 -0.91 -11.47 7.63
CA LYS A 3 -0.54 -10.06 7.68
C LYS A 3 -0.09 -9.57 6.29
N ILE A 4 -0.19 -8.26 6.08
CA ILE A 4 0.41 -7.60 4.93
C ILE A 4 1.87 -7.29 5.26
N THR A 5 2.78 -7.57 4.34
CA THR A 5 4.21 -7.32 4.50
C THR A 5 4.69 -6.19 3.58
N ILE A 6 5.78 -5.55 3.99
CA ILE A 6 6.49 -4.54 3.20
C ILE A 6 7.92 -5.04 3.08
N SER A 7 8.46 -5.08 1.87
CA SER A 7 9.86 -5.43 1.64
C SER A 7 10.79 -4.31 2.10
N ASP A 8 12.08 -4.63 2.29
CA ASP A 8 13.07 -3.63 2.70
C ASP A 8 13.23 -2.51 1.65
N SER A 9 13.14 -2.82 0.36
CA SER A 9 13.21 -1.83 -0.72
C SER A 9 12.03 -0.87 -0.67
N ALA A 10 10.81 -1.39 -0.50
CA ALA A 10 9.62 -0.56 -0.36
C ALA A 10 9.68 0.30 0.90
N TYR A 11 10.10 -0.26 2.02
CA TYR A 11 10.27 0.44 3.28
C TYR A 11 11.20 1.66 3.14
N ASN A 12 12.40 1.42 2.60
CA ASN A 12 13.39 2.47 2.38
C ASN A 12 12.84 3.56 1.46
N ARG A 13 12.16 3.16 0.37
CA ARG A 13 11.58 4.12 -0.57
C ARG A 13 10.51 5.00 0.06
N ILE A 14 9.64 4.44 0.89
CA ILE A 14 8.61 5.19 1.62
C ILE A 14 9.28 6.21 2.54
N CYS A 15 10.34 5.81 3.25
CA CYS A 15 11.11 6.70 4.12
C CYS A 15 11.76 7.85 3.33
N GLU A 16 12.34 7.57 2.16
CA GLU A 16 12.90 8.61 1.28
C GLU A 16 11.85 9.62 0.81
N ILE A 17 10.68 9.13 0.37
CA ILE A 17 9.58 9.98 -0.10
C ILE A 17 9.11 10.88 1.05
N LYS A 18 8.94 10.31 2.25
CA LYS A 18 8.57 11.06 3.45
C LYS A 18 9.61 12.10 3.84
N ALA A 19 10.89 11.77 3.80
CA ALA A 19 11.97 12.72 4.12
C ALA A 19 12.04 13.90 3.14
N SER A 20 11.64 13.67 1.88
CA SER A 20 11.58 14.68 0.84
C SER A 20 10.34 15.58 0.94
N ASP A 21 9.28 15.12 1.60
CA ASP A 21 8.05 15.87 1.83
C ASP A 21 8.20 16.82 3.03
N GLN A 22 9.07 17.84 2.88
CA GLN A 22 9.51 18.77 3.94
C GLN A 22 8.40 19.63 4.57
N GLY A 23 7.15 19.55 4.08
CA GLY A 23 6.05 20.46 4.45
C GLY A 23 4.84 19.82 5.11
N MET A 24 4.75 18.49 5.12
CA MET A 24 3.57 17.79 5.63
C MET A 24 4.06 16.69 6.58
N HIS A 25 3.69 16.77 7.86
CA HIS A 25 3.98 15.77 8.89
C HIS A 25 3.20 14.45 8.67
N LYS A 26 3.11 14.01 7.41
CA LYS A 26 2.45 12.79 6.97
C LYS A 26 3.32 11.61 7.38
N ASN A 27 3.00 11.07 8.55
CA ASN A 27 3.70 9.93 9.11
C ASN A 27 2.98 8.61 8.85
N LEU A 28 1.91 8.63 8.05
CA LEU A 28 1.03 7.51 7.86
C LEU A 28 0.84 7.19 6.38
N LEU A 29 1.21 5.97 5.99
CA LEU A 29 0.96 5.39 4.69
C LEU A 29 -0.39 4.68 4.70
N GLN A 30 -1.34 5.15 3.90
CA GLN A 30 -2.60 4.48 3.66
C GLN A 30 -2.48 3.60 2.42
N ILE A 31 -2.87 2.33 2.54
CA ILE A 31 -3.08 1.43 1.39
C ILE A 31 -4.58 1.12 1.31
N SER A 32 -5.19 1.46 0.17
CA SER A 32 -6.60 1.17 -0.09
C SER A 32 -6.80 0.57 -1.48
N ILE A 33 -7.89 -0.15 -1.67
CA ILE A 33 -8.35 -0.62 -2.98
C ILE A 33 -9.41 0.32 -3.52
N ILE A 34 -9.18 0.86 -4.71
CA ILE A 34 -10.14 1.70 -5.43
C ILE A 34 -10.66 0.98 -6.67
N SER A 35 -11.90 1.28 -7.06
CA SER A 35 -12.44 0.82 -8.33
C SER A 35 -11.82 1.63 -9.47
N GLY A 36 -11.09 0.97 -10.37
CA GLY A 36 -10.28 1.62 -11.40
C GLY A 36 -9.37 0.65 -12.16
N GLY A 37 -8.66 1.15 -13.17
CA GLY A 37 -7.70 0.38 -13.95
C GLY A 37 -8.31 -0.55 -15.00
N CYS A 38 -7.46 -1.20 -15.82
CA CYS A 38 -7.89 -2.10 -16.89
C CYS A 38 -8.61 -3.37 -16.40
N SER A 39 -8.40 -3.75 -15.14
CA SER A 39 -8.90 -4.99 -14.53
C SER A 39 -10.00 -4.78 -13.49
N GLY A 40 -10.42 -3.53 -13.25
CA GLY A 40 -11.55 -3.16 -12.39
C GLY A 40 -11.19 -2.74 -10.95
N LEU A 41 -10.04 -3.17 -10.43
CA LEU A 41 -9.52 -2.73 -9.13
C LEU A 41 -8.06 -2.27 -9.24
N SER A 42 -7.71 -1.21 -8.51
CA SER A 42 -6.35 -0.67 -8.44
C SER A 42 -5.92 -0.44 -6.99
N TYR A 43 -4.62 -0.56 -6.74
CA TYR A 43 -4.01 -0.21 -5.47
C TYR A 43 -3.80 1.30 -5.39
N ASP A 44 -4.20 1.91 -4.28
CA ASP A 44 -4.02 3.34 -4.00
C ASP A 44 -3.13 3.48 -2.76
N LEU A 45 -1.97 4.11 -2.95
CA LEU A 45 -0.99 4.39 -1.89
C LEU A 45 -0.95 5.89 -1.66
N LYS A 46 -1.22 6.31 -0.42
CA LYS A 46 -1.24 7.73 -0.07
C LYS A 46 -0.52 7.97 1.25
N LEU A 47 0.33 8.98 1.26
CA LEU A 47 0.83 9.56 2.51
C LEU A 47 -0.22 10.57 3.01
N VAL A 48 -0.72 10.34 4.21
CA VAL A 48 -1.78 11.14 4.85
C VAL A 48 -1.40 11.47 6.29
N ASN A 49 -2.06 12.48 6.88
CA ASN A 49 -1.92 12.71 8.30
C ASN A 49 -2.94 11.86 9.04
N GLN A 50 -2.61 11.45 10.26
CA GLN A 50 -3.54 10.66 11.09
C GLN A 50 -4.88 11.39 11.33
N GLN A 51 -4.86 12.71 11.42
CA GLN A 51 -6.06 13.55 11.56
C GLN A 51 -6.99 13.53 10.33
N ASP A 52 -6.48 13.17 9.15
CA ASP A 52 -7.27 13.10 7.92
C ASP A 52 -8.02 11.76 7.80
N LEU A 53 -7.78 10.82 8.71
CA LEU A 53 -8.39 9.49 8.71
C LEU A 53 -9.49 9.38 9.75
N THR A 54 -10.58 8.73 9.35
CA THR A 54 -11.62 8.27 10.26
C THR A 54 -11.42 6.77 10.51
N MET A 55 -10.70 6.43 11.57
CA MET A 55 -10.44 5.03 11.93
C MET A 55 -11.66 4.40 12.58
N LYS A 56 -11.99 3.18 12.15
CA LYS A 56 -13.00 2.32 12.76
C LYS A 56 -12.32 1.19 13.53
N ASP A 57 -13.05 0.59 14.46
CA ASP A 57 -12.56 -0.52 15.29
C ASP A 57 -12.10 -1.74 14.46
N SER A 58 -12.67 -1.90 13.27
CA SER A 58 -12.33 -2.98 12.33
C SER A 58 -11.16 -2.68 11.40
N ASP A 59 -10.62 -1.45 11.41
CA ASP A 59 -9.51 -1.08 10.54
C ASP A 59 -8.18 -1.56 11.12
N HIS A 60 -7.18 -1.68 10.25
CA HIS A 60 -5.87 -2.19 10.60
C HIS A 60 -4.82 -1.07 10.59
N LEU A 61 -4.15 -0.89 11.73
CA LEU A 61 -3.00 0.00 11.88
C LEU A 61 -1.78 -0.84 12.29
N TYR A 62 -0.71 -0.71 11.51
CA TYR A 62 0.57 -1.36 11.79
C TYR A 62 1.63 -0.28 12.03
N GLU A 63 2.32 -0.37 13.17
CA GLU A 63 3.38 0.56 13.53
C GLU A 63 4.71 0.05 12.97
N PHE A 64 5.38 0.89 12.18
CA PHE A 64 6.76 0.70 11.76
C PHE A 64 7.65 1.77 12.40
N PRO A 65 8.98 1.55 12.48
CA PRO A 65 9.88 2.50 13.13
C PRO A 65 9.78 3.94 12.59
N ASP A 66 9.62 4.09 11.28
CA ASP A 66 9.64 5.41 10.63
C ASP A 66 8.27 5.90 10.14
N PHE A 67 7.25 5.04 10.09
CA PHE A 67 5.89 5.41 9.66
C PHE A 67 4.84 4.42 10.18
N ASN A 68 3.57 4.82 10.13
CA ASN A 68 2.45 3.92 10.40
C ASN A 68 1.78 3.50 9.09
N LEU A 69 1.41 2.23 8.97
CA LEU A 69 0.65 1.71 7.85
C LEU A 69 -0.81 1.55 8.25
N PHE A 70 -1.71 2.21 7.54
CA PHE A 70 -3.15 2.10 7.75
C PHE A 70 -3.81 1.41 6.56
N ILE A 71 -4.74 0.51 6.86
CA ILE A 71 -5.53 -0.22 5.88
C ILE A 71 -6.95 -0.34 6.41
N ASP A 72 -7.92 0.18 5.66
CA ASP A 72 -9.32 0.04 6.01
C ASP A 72 -9.78 -1.43 5.90
N MET A 73 -10.78 -1.83 6.68
CA MET A 73 -11.24 -3.23 6.73
C MET A 73 -11.59 -3.81 5.35
N ARG A 74 -12.18 -3.00 4.46
CA ARG A 74 -12.60 -3.48 3.12
C ARG A 74 -11.38 -3.82 2.28
N SER A 75 -10.39 -2.94 2.26
CA SER A 75 -9.13 -3.15 1.56
C SER A 75 -8.34 -4.30 2.17
N TYR A 76 -8.33 -4.43 3.50
CA TYR A 76 -7.64 -5.51 4.21
C TYR A 76 -8.13 -6.89 3.77
N LEU A 77 -9.45 -7.10 3.62
CA LEU A 77 -10.01 -8.37 3.15
C LEU A 77 -9.49 -8.79 1.77
N MET A 78 -9.12 -7.83 0.92
CA MET A 78 -8.62 -8.06 -0.44
C MET A 78 -7.08 -8.15 -0.49
N LEU A 79 -6.41 -7.68 0.55
CA LEU A 79 -4.96 -7.56 0.66
C LEU A 79 -4.34 -8.52 1.66
N ALA A 80 -5.12 -9.25 2.46
CA ALA A 80 -4.59 -10.12 3.49
C ALA A 80 -3.61 -11.15 2.91
N GLY A 81 -2.37 -11.16 3.41
CA GLY A 81 -1.28 -11.99 2.89
C GLY A 81 -0.51 -11.41 1.71
N SER A 82 -0.82 -10.19 1.28
CA SER A 82 -0.09 -9.49 0.23
C SER A 82 1.23 -8.92 0.73
N GLU A 83 2.16 -8.76 -0.21
CA GLU A 83 3.43 -8.05 0.00
C GLU A 83 3.51 -6.80 -0.89
N LEU A 84 3.91 -5.68 -0.30
CA LEU A 84 4.28 -4.46 -1.00
C LEU A 84 5.80 -4.45 -1.21
N ASP A 85 6.21 -4.40 -2.46
CA ASP A 85 7.60 -4.29 -2.89
C ASP A 85 7.85 -3.02 -3.70
N PHE A 86 9.12 -2.62 -3.82
CA PHE A 86 9.54 -1.53 -4.69
C PHE A 86 10.70 -1.99 -5.57
N SER A 87 10.50 -1.86 -6.88
CA SER A 87 11.52 -2.17 -7.88
C SER A 87 11.99 -0.88 -8.55
N ASP A 88 13.30 -0.75 -8.75
CA ASP A 88 13.94 0.26 -9.61
C ASP A 88 14.53 -0.42 -10.86
N GLY A 89 14.13 -1.66 -11.13
CA GLY A 89 14.69 -2.49 -12.20
C GLY A 89 14.25 -2.10 -13.61
N LEU A 90 14.73 -2.87 -14.59
CA LEU A 90 14.43 -2.68 -16.02
C LEU A 90 12.93 -2.82 -16.35
N GLU A 91 12.17 -3.55 -15.53
CA GLU A 91 10.73 -3.73 -15.67
C GLU A 91 9.93 -2.47 -15.29
N GLY A 92 10.59 -1.47 -14.72
CA GLY A 92 10.00 -0.19 -14.35
C GLY A 92 10.30 0.19 -12.91
N LYS A 93 10.44 1.49 -12.67
CA LYS A 93 10.55 2.05 -11.33
C LYS A 93 9.16 2.22 -10.74
N GLY A 94 8.83 1.48 -9.69
CA GLY A 94 7.48 1.53 -9.12
C GLY A 94 7.28 0.66 -7.89
N PHE A 95 6.14 0.86 -7.25
CA PHE A 95 5.65 -0.05 -6.21
C PHE A 95 4.91 -1.22 -6.87
N HIS A 96 5.20 -2.43 -6.40
CA HIS A 96 4.59 -3.66 -6.89
C HIS A 96 3.88 -4.37 -5.74
N PHE A 97 2.66 -4.86 -6.00
CA PHE A 97 1.91 -5.66 -5.04
C PHE A 97 1.89 -7.12 -5.46
N TYR A 98 2.40 -7.99 -4.60
CA TYR A 98 2.24 -9.42 -4.70
C TYR A 98 1.03 -9.84 -3.87
N ASN A 99 -0.15 -9.89 -4.52
CA ASN A 99 -1.41 -10.21 -3.86
C ASN A 99 -1.86 -11.65 -4.14
N PRO A 100 -1.83 -12.56 -3.15
CA PRO A 100 -2.27 -13.95 -3.35
C PRO A 100 -3.78 -14.08 -3.58
N ASN A 101 -4.56 -13.04 -3.26
CA ASN A 101 -6.01 -13.01 -3.48
C ASN A 101 -6.40 -12.57 -4.90
N ALA A 102 -5.46 -12.09 -5.71
CA ALA A 102 -5.74 -11.66 -7.07
C ALA A 102 -5.87 -12.86 -8.02
N SER A 103 -7.05 -13.05 -8.63
CA SER A 103 -7.30 -14.08 -9.64
C SER A 103 -6.62 -13.78 -10.97
N ARG A 104 -6.48 -12.49 -11.33
CA ARG A 104 -5.65 -12.03 -12.44
C ARG A 104 -5.02 -10.68 -12.11
N THR A 105 -3.74 -10.55 -12.41
CA THR A 105 -2.99 -9.28 -12.32
C THR A 105 -2.68 -8.79 -13.72
N CYS A 106 -2.86 -7.50 -13.97
CA CYS A 106 -2.47 -6.87 -15.24
C CYS A 106 -0.95 -6.97 -15.43
N SER A 107 -0.48 -7.00 -16.68
CA SER A 107 0.95 -7.11 -17.02
C SER A 107 1.83 -6.02 -16.40
N CYS A 108 1.25 -4.89 -16.00
CA CYS A 108 1.96 -3.77 -15.34
C CYS A 108 1.91 -3.83 -13.80
N GLY A 109 1.13 -4.73 -13.19
CA GLY A 109 1.06 -4.90 -11.73
C GLY A 109 0.19 -3.89 -10.97
N ASP A 110 -0.16 -2.73 -11.55
CA ASP A 110 -0.93 -1.67 -10.89
C ASP A 110 -2.43 -1.98 -10.67
N SER A 111 -2.94 -3.07 -11.23
CA SER A 111 -4.37 -3.40 -11.20
C SER A 111 -4.62 -4.91 -11.26
N PHE A 112 -5.72 -5.34 -10.66
CA PHE A 112 -6.08 -6.75 -10.56
C PHE A 112 -7.60 -6.97 -10.56
N SER A 113 -7.99 -8.24 -10.65
CA SER A 113 -9.36 -8.70 -10.44
C SER A 113 -9.37 -9.80 -9.38
N LEU A 114 -10.40 -9.82 -8.53
CA LEU A 114 -10.68 -10.92 -7.60
C LEU A 114 -11.42 -12.05 -8.29
#